data_AF-A0A1V9TVB8-F1
#
_entry.id   AF-A0A1V9TVB8-F1
#
_cell.length_a   1.000
_cell.length_b   1.000
_cell.length_c   1.000
_cell.angle_alpha   90.00
_cell.angle_beta   90.00
_cell.angle_gamma   90.00
#
_symmetry.space_group_name_H-M   'P 1'
#
loop_
_entity.id
_entity.type
_entity.pdbx_description
1 polymer ?
#
loop_
_entity_poly.entity_id
_entity_poly.type
_entity_poly.pdbx_seq_one_letter_code
_entity_poly.pdbx_strand_id
1 'polypeptide(L)'
;MDDKKAQEAYLVDWFYKNGFIEPKPEVKKDKKSNSKEVKVFLVNGKTLYFDNVSSTKELYENGRSVLLIKHFDEETNKKRISCFDLNKENIIGYSIDDEL
;
A
#
# COMPACT_ATOMS: atom_id res chain seq x y z
N MET A 1 39.87 -19.02 -1.50
CA MET A 1 39.25 -17.93 -0.72
C MET A 1 38.08 -17.45 -1.57
N ASP A 2 36.87 -17.44 -1.01
CA ASP A 2 35.57 -17.65 -1.67
C ASP A 2 35.17 -16.69 -2.84
N ASP A 3 35.50 -17.03 -4.09
CA ASP A 3 35.03 -16.31 -5.30
C ASP A 3 33.50 -16.31 -5.45
N LYS A 4 32.85 -17.36 -4.94
CA LYS A 4 31.38 -17.51 -4.98
C LYS A 4 30.66 -16.45 -4.14
N LYS A 5 31.21 -16.08 -2.98
CA LYS A 5 30.63 -15.06 -2.11
C LYS A 5 30.72 -13.66 -2.71
N ALA A 6 31.79 -13.38 -3.46
CA ALA A 6 31.96 -12.10 -4.15
C ALA A 6 30.94 -11.94 -5.30
N GLN A 7 30.69 -13.02 -6.06
CA GLN A 7 29.67 -13.02 -7.11
C GLN A 7 28.25 -12.86 -6.56
N GLU A 8 27.93 -13.55 -5.46
CA GLU A 8 26.63 -13.41 -4.79
C GLU A 8 26.41 -11.99 -4.26
N ALA A 9 27.43 -11.37 -3.65
CA ALA A 9 27.34 -10.00 -3.15
C ALA A 9 27.15 -8.96 -4.28
N TYR A 10 27.84 -9.13 -5.41
CA TYR A 10 27.68 -8.27 -6.58
C TYR A 10 26.27 -8.33 -7.17
N LEU A 11 25.70 -9.52 -7.30
CA LEU A 11 24.34 -9.70 -7.85
C LEU A 11 23.31 -9.03 -6.95
N VAL A 12 23.43 -9.21 -5.63
CA VAL A 12 22.53 -8.58 -4.66
C VAL A 12 22.60 -7.05 -4.75
N ASP A 13 23.80 -6.45 -4.82
CA ASP A 13 23.97 -5.00 -5.00
C ASP A 13 23.38 -4.50 -6.34
N TRP A 14 23.57 -5.27 -7.42
CA TRP A 14 23.02 -4.94 -8.72
C TRP A 14 21.48 -4.94 -8.71
N PHE A 15 20.85 -5.92 -8.06
CA PHE A 15 19.39 -5.95 -7.92
C PHE A 15 18.84 -4.81 -7.05
N TYR A 16 19.56 -4.39 -6.02
CA TYR A 16 19.20 -3.21 -5.22
C TYR A 16 19.26 -1.93 -6.04
N LYS A 17 20.35 -1.70 -6.78
CA LYS A 17 20.52 -0.49 -7.62
C LYS A 17 19.47 -0.36 -8.72
N ASN A 18 19.02 -1.49 -9.25
CA ASN A 18 18.03 -1.52 -10.31
C ASN A 18 16.58 -1.65 -9.80
N GLY A 19 16.35 -1.60 -8.48
CA GLY A 19 15.01 -1.58 -7.88
C GLY A 19 14.23 -2.89 -7.98
N PHE A 20 14.90 -4.01 -8.27
CA PHE A 20 14.27 -5.33 -8.35
C PHE A 20 14.05 -5.95 -6.96
N ILE A 21 14.82 -5.53 -5.96
CA ILE A 21 14.73 -6.00 -4.58
C ILE A 21 14.77 -4.77 -3.66
N GLU A 22 13.78 -4.60 -2.78
CA GLU A 22 13.84 -3.61 -1.69
C GLU A 22 14.77 -4.12 -0.58
N PRO A 23 15.58 -3.26 0.07
CA PRO A 23 16.41 -3.66 1.21
C PRO A 23 15.60 -4.48 2.20
N LYS A 24 16.13 -5.65 2.59
CA LYS A 24 15.50 -6.47 3.61
C LYS A 24 15.30 -5.58 4.84
N PRO A 25 14.05 -5.37 5.30
CA PRO A 25 13.79 -4.34 6.30
C PRO A 25 14.52 -4.71 7.59
N GLU A 26 15.46 -3.87 8.00
CA GLU A 26 15.98 -3.89 9.36
C GLU A 26 14.80 -3.69 10.30
N VAL A 27 14.62 -4.62 11.25
CA VAL A 27 13.59 -4.52 12.29
C VAL A 27 13.94 -3.33 13.18
N LYS A 28 13.47 -2.15 12.80
CA LYS A 28 13.46 -0.97 13.66
C LYS A 28 12.21 -1.04 14.52
N LYS A 29 12.40 -1.24 15.82
CA LYS A 29 11.34 -1.08 16.83
C LYS A 29 10.75 0.33 16.73
N ASP A 30 9.43 0.36 16.54
CA ASP A 30 8.47 1.40 16.92
C ASP A 30 8.87 2.85 16.61
N LYS A 31 8.86 3.21 15.32
CA LYS A 31 8.26 4.50 14.95
C LYS A 31 6.81 4.19 14.67
N LYS A 32 5.89 4.70 15.50
CA LYS A 32 4.47 4.84 15.14
C LYS A 32 4.47 5.67 13.86
N SER A 33 4.49 4.99 12.72
CA SER A 33 4.29 5.60 11.42
C SER A 33 2.96 6.32 11.54
N ASN A 34 2.84 7.57 11.06
CA ASN A 34 1.54 8.18 10.84
C ASN A 34 0.82 7.33 9.79
N SER A 35 0.27 6.18 10.20
CA SER A 35 -0.49 5.29 9.34
C SER A 35 -1.74 6.05 8.98
N LYS A 36 -1.87 6.42 7.71
CA LYS A 36 -3.08 7.05 7.23
C LYS A 36 -4.25 6.08 7.39
N GLU A 37 -5.40 6.62 7.73
CA GLU A 37 -6.67 5.92 7.70
C GLU A 37 -7.42 6.27 6.41
N VAL A 38 -8.15 5.28 5.91
CA VAL A 38 -9.12 5.49 4.83
C VAL A 38 -10.44 4.84 5.21
N LYS A 39 -11.53 5.57 5.01
CA LYS A 39 -12.90 5.07 5.22
C LYS A 39 -13.65 5.13 3.90
N VAL A 40 -14.31 4.04 3.52
CA VAL A 40 -15.17 3.98 2.33
C VAL A 40 -16.62 3.81 2.79
N PHE A 41 -17.48 4.74 2.39
CA PHE A 41 -18.89 4.78 2.78
C PHE A 41 -19.75 4.08 1.73
N LEU A 42 -20.56 3.12 2.17
CA LEU A 42 -21.44 2.34 1.30
C LEU A 42 -22.88 2.82 1.40
N VAL A 43 -23.66 2.66 0.33
CA VAL A 43 -25.07 3.10 0.25
C VAL A 43 -25.96 2.45 1.31
N ASN A 44 -25.59 1.27 1.80
CA ASN A 44 -26.31 0.53 2.84
C ASN A 44 -26.01 1.03 4.27
N GLY A 45 -25.32 2.16 4.42
CA GLY A 45 -24.96 2.74 5.72
C GLY A 45 -23.77 2.07 6.40
N LYS A 46 -23.13 1.07 5.78
CA LYS A 46 -21.89 0.47 6.30
C LYS A 46 -20.67 1.29 5.88
N THR A 47 -19.59 1.13 6.65
CA THR A 47 -18.29 1.74 6.35
C THR A 47 -17.22 0.66 6.34
N LEU A 48 -16.37 0.67 5.32
CA LEU A 48 -15.16 -0.14 5.27
C LEU A 48 -14.01 0.70 5.82
N TYR A 49 -13.31 0.17 6.81
CA TYR A 49 -12.21 0.83 7.48
C TYR A 49 -10.89 0.21 7.05
N PHE A 50 -9.95 1.05 6.66
CA PHE A 50 -8.57 0.68 6.35
C PHE A 50 -7.64 1.48 7.25
N ASP A 51 -6.94 0.76 8.13
CA ASP A 51 -5.80 1.25 8.88
C ASP A 51 -4.50 0.89 8.15
N ASN A 52 -3.36 1.34 8.69
CA ASN A 52 -2.04 1.03 8.12
C ASN A 52 -1.91 1.34 6.61
N VAL A 53 -2.58 2.40 6.14
CA VAL A 53 -2.56 2.76 4.73
C VAL A 53 -1.23 3.41 4.40
N SER A 54 -0.52 2.80 3.45
CA SER A 54 0.78 3.26 2.96
C SER A 54 0.64 4.30 1.84
N SER A 55 -0.42 4.18 1.02
CA SER A 55 -0.70 5.12 -0.06
C SER A 55 -2.12 4.94 -0.58
N THR A 56 -2.68 6.03 -1.11
CA THR A 56 -3.90 6.05 -1.88
C THR A 56 -3.61 6.60 -3.27
N LYS A 57 -4.37 6.17 -4.27
CA LYS A 57 -4.35 6.76 -5.61
C LYS A 57 -5.74 6.74 -6.20
N GLU A 58 -6.23 7.90 -6.62
CA GLU A 58 -7.40 7.98 -7.47
C GLU A 58 -6.98 7.96 -8.94
N LEU A 59 -7.62 7.10 -9.73
CA LEU A 59 -7.43 6.99 -11.18
C LEU A 59 -8.71 7.46 -11.87
N TYR A 60 -8.58 8.33 -12.86
CA TYR A 60 -9.68 8.78 -13.69
C TYR A 60 -9.42 8.45 -15.15
N GLU A 61 -10.17 7.51 -15.72
CA GLU A 61 -10.08 7.11 -17.13
C GLU A 61 -11.47 6.89 -17.73
N ASN A 62 -11.72 7.44 -18.92
CA ASN A 62 -12.96 7.27 -19.68
C ASN A 62 -14.24 7.54 -18.85
N GLY A 63 -14.20 8.57 -17.99
CA GLY A 63 -15.32 8.93 -17.12
C GLY A 63 -15.51 8.04 -15.90
N ARG A 64 -14.64 7.04 -15.67
CA ARG A 64 -14.64 6.18 -14.49
C ARG A 64 -13.58 6.64 -13.49
N SER A 65 -13.99 6.82 -12.24
CA SER A 65 -13.08 7.04 -11.13
C SER A 65 -12.91 5.76 -10.30
N VAL A 66 -11.66 5.41 -9.99
CA VAL A 66 -11.28 4.25 -9.20
C VAL A 66 -10.35 4.68 -8.07
N LEU A 67 -10.68 4.30 -6.85
CA LEU A 67 -9.82 4.46 -5.68
C LEU A 67 -9.01 3.18 -5.44
N LEU A 68 -7.69 3.32 -5.44
CA LEU A 68 -6.75 2.29 -5.01
C LEU A 68 -6.22 2.61 -3.62
N ILE A 69 -6.31 1.65 -2.70
CA ILE A 69 -5.82 1.76 -1.32
C ILE A 69 -4.77 0.67 -1.10
N LYS A 70 -3.52 1.07 -0.91
CA LYS A 70 -2.44 0.15 -0.51
C LYS A 70 -2.30 0.13 1.00
N HIS A 71 -2.63 -1.00 1.62
CA HIS A 71 -2.63 -1.16 3.08
C HIS A 71 -1.97 -2.46 3.50
N PHE A 72 -1.68 -2.56 4.79
CA PHE A 72 -1.21 -3.79 5.41
C PHE A 72 -2.35 -4.41 6.22
N ASP A 73 -2.76 -5.60 5.80
CA ASP A 73 -3.79 -6.39 6.46
C ASP A 73 -3.14 -7.17 7.61
N GLU A 74 -3.41 -6.74 8.85
CA GLU A 74 -2.83 -7.34 10.06
C GLU A 74 -3.32 -8.76 10.29
N GLU A 75 -4.60 -9.05 10.02
CA GLU A 75 -5.19 -10.39 10.21
C GLU A 75 -4.47 -11.45 9.38
N THR A 76 -4.07 -11.08 8.16
CA THR A 76 -3.39 -11.99 7.22
C THR A 76 -1.91 -11.72 7.07
N ASN A 77 -1.37 -10.73 7.79
CA ASN A 77 0.03 -10.31 7.79
C ASN A 77 0.56 -10.05 6.36
N LYS A 78 -0.25 -9.39 5.51
CA LYS A 78 0.02 -9.22 4.07
C LYS A 78 -0.23 -7.79 3.60
N LYS A 79 0.65 -7.30 2.72
CA LYS A 79 0.39 -6.07 1.94
C LYS A 79 -0.70 -6.36 0.91
N ARG A 80 -1.71 -5.48 0.82
CA ARG A 80 -2.84 -5.60 -0.11
C ARG A 80 -3.08 -4.30 -0.86
N ILE A 81 -3.73 -4.45 -2.01
CA ILE A 81 -4.28 -3.32 -2.78
C ILE A 81 -5.78 -3.56 -2.88
N SER A 82 -6.57 -2.74 -2.16
CA SER A 82 -8.02 -2.70 -2.33
C SER A 82 -8.37 -1.75 -3.48
N CYS A 83 -9.34 -2.12 -4.30
CA CYS A 83 -9.75 -1.38 -5.49
C CYS A 83 -11.27 -1.14 -5.44
N PHE A 84 -11.66 0.13 -5.54
CA PHE A 84 -13.06 0.56 -5.47
C PHE A 84 -13.42 1.40 -6.68
N ASP A 85 -14.43 0.96 -7.43
CA ASP A 85 -15.04 1.74 -8.51
C ASP A 85 -16.00 2.76 -7.88
N LEU A 86 -15.58 4.03 -7.87
CA LEU A 86 -16.30 5.12 -7.23
C LEU A 86 -17.56 5.54 -8.01
N ASN A 87 -17.70 5.09 -9.26
CA ASN A 87 -18.87 5.38 -10.07
C ASN A 87 -20.02 4.40 -9.84
N LYS A 88 -19.79 3.32 -9.10
CA LYS A 88 -20.85 2.37 -8.76
C LYS A 88 -21.77 2.96 -7.70
N GLU A 89 -23.07 2.76 -7.88
CA GLU A 89 -24.13 3.25 -6.97
C GLU A 89 -24.05 2.69 -5.54
N ASN A 90 -23.19 1.68 -5.28
CA ASN A 90 -23.01 1.11 -3.95
C ASN A 90 -22.00 1.88 -3.08
N ILE A 91 -21.23 2.82 -3.64
CA ILE A 91 -20.27 3.65 -2.91
C ILE A 91 -20.79 5.09 -2.89
N ILE A 92 -20.94 5.65 -1.68
CA ILE A 92 -21.34 7.05 -1.49
C ILE A 92 -20.13 7.98 -1.58
N GLY A 93 -18.97 7.52 -1.11
CA GLY A 93 -17.74 8.30 -1.10
C GLY A 93 -16.68 7.69 -0.18
N TYR A 94 -15.62 8.43 0.07
CA TYR A 94 -14.54 8.02 0.96
C TYR A 94 -13.94 9.22 1.70
N SER A 95 -13.26 8.97 2.82
CA SER A 95 -12.44 9.96 3.53
C SER A 95 -11.04 9.42 3.72
N ILE A 96 -10.05 10.29 3.58
CA ILE A 96 -8.64 10.00 3.84
C ILE A 96 -8.13 10.99 4.87
N ASP A 97 -7.20 10.57 5.71
CA ASP A 97 -6.51 11.52 6.59
C ASP A 97 -5.77 12.58 5.76
N ASP A 98 -6.04 13.84 6.08
CA ASP A 98 -5.35 14.97 5.47
C ASP A 98 -4.02 15.18 6.20
N GLU A 99 -2.92 15.33 5.45
CA GLU A 99 -1.64 15.74 6.02
C GLU A 99 -1.66 17.28 6.18
N LEU A 100 -2.45 17.79 7.12
CA LEU A 100 -2.39 19.20 7.55
C LEU A 100 -1.37 19.40 8.67
#